data_AF-A0A4U8URH2-F1
#
_entry.id   AF-A0A4U8URH2-F1
#
_cell.length_a   1.000
_cell.length_b   1.000
_cell.length_c   1.000
_cell.angle_alpha   90.00
_cell.angle_beta   90.00
_cell.angle_gamma   90.00
#
_symmetry.space_group_name_H-M   'P 1'
#
loop_
_entity.id
_entity.type
_entity.pdbx_description
1 polymer ?
#
loop_
_entity_poly.entity_id
_entity_poly.type
_entity_poly.pdbx_seq_one_letter_code
_entity_poly.pdbx_strand_id
1 'polypeptide(L)'
;MGLSLAKSGASVTVTSITDVLCFAVGLVSNLPVVRLFCLYTSVALAVDFIYQVTFFSAIVVYCGKRQMDIGSNKSFQSRDTSFKRMETSPTELSIVSKLSRKMLAIANNANEGNQKERRGALLHFVDWLHFKPVRVMILSLFFVHICASTYLCTQVNTDFDMENLYLKRSPLTEISRKMQKFVLEESFVVNFALESMPSFEDPAVRERFAMMIHDLENIPLFGMGEKGTTLWTKEYELAISFWGEDDGLWQPEELLKNYKEYGLDRKFITTTYVPLRGSSIAQFLFSG
;
A
#
# COMPACT_ATOMS: atom_id res chain seq x y z
N MET A 1 -9.24 -40.59 -7.50
CA MET A 1 -8.52 -39.35 -7.15
C MET A 1 -8.89 -38.17 -8.05
N GLY A 2 -8.98 -38.34 -9.38
CA GLY A 2 -9.41 -37.25 -10.28
C GLY A 2 -10.77 -36.62 -9.95
N LEU A 3 -11.78 -37.42 -9.55
CA LEU A 3 -13.10 -36.91 -9.14
C LEU A 3 -13.05 -36.04 -7.88
N SER A 4 -12.21 -36.41 -6.89
CA SER A 4 -12.02 -35.65 -5.66
C SER A 4 -11.30 -34.33 -5.92
N LEU A 5 -10.28 -34.35 -6.79
CA LEU A 5 -9.56 -33.15 -7.23
C LEU A 5 -10.46 -32.24 -8.07
N ALA A 6 -11.33 -32.79 -8.92
CA ALA A 6 -12.29 -31.99 -9.69
C ALA A 6 -13.27 -31.24 -8.77
N LYS A 7 -13.76 -31.90 -7.71
CA LYS A 7 -14.71 -31.29 -6.76
C LYS A 7 -14.05 -30.29 -5.81
N SER A 8 -12.91 -30.61 -5.22
CA SER A 8 -12.21 -29.71 -4.29
C SER A 8 -11.36 -28.65 -5.00
N GLY A 9 -10.78 -28.99 -6.15
CA GLY A 9 -9.94 -28.09 -6.94
C GLY A 9 -10.71 -26.90 -7.51
N ALA A 10 -12.00 -27.08 -7.87
CA ALA A 10 -12.85 -25.97 -8.31
C ALA A 10 -12.95 -24.85 -7.25
N SER A 11 -13.10 -25.22 -5.97
CA SER A 11 -13.16 -24.25 -4.86
C SER A 11 -11.82 -23.53 -4.65
N VAL A 12 -10.70 -24.26 -4.75
CA VAL A 12 -9.36 -23.69 -4.61
C VAL A 12 -9.09 -22.71 -5.75
N THR A 13 -9.40 -23.07 -6.99
CA THR A 13 -9.25 -22.20 -8.15
C THR A 13 -10.06 -20.91 -8.03
N VAL A 14 -11.32 -20.99 -7.61
CA VAL A 14 -12.15 -19.80 -7.41
C VAL A 14 -11.56 -18.88 -6.34
N THR A 15 -11.07 -19.45 -5.23
CA THR A 15 -10.47 -18.67 -4.14
C THR A 15 -9.17 -18.01 -4.60
N SER A 16 -8.24 -18.77 -5.19
CA SER A 16 -6.95 -18.24 -5.67
C SER A 16 -7.10 -17.17 -6.76
N ILE A 17 -8.04 -17.36 -7.71
CA ILE A 17 -8.32 -16.33 -8.73
C ILE A 17 -8.87 -15.07 -8.07
N THR A 18 -9.80 -15.21 -7.13
CA THR A 18 -10.39 -14.05 -6.45
C THR A 18 -9.34 -13.30 -5.63
N ASP A 19 -8.44 -14.01 -4.94
CA ASP A 19 -7.35 -13.39 -4.19
C ASP A 19 -6.39 -12.62 -5.12
N VAL A 20 -5.97 -13.23 -6.24
CA VAL A 20 -5.13 -12.56 -7.24
C VAL A 20 -5.81 -11.31 -7.79
N LEU A 21 -7.10 -11.37 -8.11
CA LEU A 21 -7.86 -10.21 -8.60
C LEU A 21 -8.00 -9.12 -7.51
N CYS A 22 -8.21 -9.50 -6.25
CA CYS A 22 -8.29 -8.57 -5.14
C CYS A 22 -6.98 -7.79 -4.98
N PHE A 23 -5.83 -8.46 -5.05
CA PHE A 23 -4.53 -7.79 -5.00
C PHE A 23 -4.24 -6.99 -6.29
N ALA A 24 -4.70 -7.45 -7.45
CA ALA A 24 -4.56 -6.70 -8.69
C ALA A 24 -5.33 -5.37 -8.66
N VAL A 25 -6.52 -5.32 -8.07
CA VAL A 25 -7.26 -4.05 -7.84
C VAL A 25 -6.50 -3.11 -6.91
N GLY A 26 -5.73 -3.65 -5.96
CA GLY A 26 -4.84 -2.87 -5.08
C GLY A 26 -3.76 -2.07 -5.82
N LEU A 27 -3.46 -2.40 -7.09
CA LEU A 27 -2.52 -1.65 -7.94
C LEU A 27 -3.04 -0.26 -8.33
N VAL A 28 -4.33 0.01 -8.14
CA VAL A 28 -4.94 1.32 -8.43
C VAL A 28 -4.67 2.35 -7.32
N SER A 29 -4.11 1.94 -6.18
CA SER A 29 -3.80 2.84 -5.06
C SER A 29 -2.84 3.98 -5.46
N ASN A 30 -3.04 5.17 -4.88
CA ASN A 30 -2.17 6.34 -5.09
C ASN A 30 -0.81 6.20 -4.40
N LEU A 31 -0.69 5.34 -3.39
CA LEU A 31 0.55 5.16 -2.62
C LEU A 31 1.49 4.16 -3.32
N PRO A 32 2.68 4.56 -3.80
CA PRO A 32 3.56 3.70 -4.59
C PRO A 32 4.03 2.45 -3.81
N VAL A 33 4.22 2.58 -2.50
CA VAL A 33 4.61 1.45 -1.62
C VAL A 33 3.52 0.36 -1.60
N VAL A 34 2.24 0.77 -1.53
CA VAL A 34 1.12 -0.17 -1.52
C VAL A 34 0.99 -0.85 -2.89
N ARG A 35 1.16 -0.10 -3.98
CA ARG A 35 1.14 -0.67 -5.34
C ARG A 35 2.21 -1.75 -5.52
N LEU A 36 3.44 -1.50 -5.07
CA LEU A 36 4.53 -2.48 -5.11
C LEU A 36 4.20 -3.72 -4.28
N PHE A 37 3.72 -3.54 -3.05
CA PHE A 37 3.32 -4.66 -2.20
C PHE A 37 2.21 -5.53 -2.85
N CYS A 38 1.18 -4.89 -3.40
CA CYS A 38 0.10 -5.57 -4.09
C CYS A 38 0.59 -6.30 -5.35
N LEU A 39 1.53 -5.72 -6.10
CA LEU A 39 2.13 -6.35 -7.29
C LEU A 39 2.87 -7.63 -6.93
N TYR A 40 3.78 -7.56 -5.96
CA TYR A 40 4.55 -8.73 -5.53
C TYR A 40 3.63 -9.83 -4.97
N THR A 41 2.65 -9.46 -4.16
CA THR A 41 1.68 -10.42 -3.59
C THR A 41 0.82 -11.07 -4.68
N SER A 42 0.34 -10.30 -5.65
CA SER A 42 -0.45 -10.82 -6.77
C SER A 42 0.33 -11.83 -7.60
N VAL A 43 1.61 -11.56 -7.90
CA VAL A 43 2.48 -12.49 -8.64
C VAL A 43 2.79 -13.72 -7.79
N ALA A 44 3.09 -13.55 -6.50
CA ALA A 44 3.36 -14.66 -5.59
C ALA A 44 2.17 -15.61 -5.48
N LEU A 45 0.95 -15.09 -5.34
CA LEU A 45 -0.27 -15.90 -5.29
C LEU A 45 -0.59 -16.58 -6.63
N ALA A 46 -0.30 -15.94 -7.76
CA ALA A 46 -0.47 -16.56 -9.07
C ALA A 46 0.51 -17.74 -9.26
N VAL A 47 1.77 -17.58 -8.86
CA VAL A 47 2.78 -18.66 -8.89
C VAL A 47 2.42 -19.76 -7.91
N ASP A 48 1.98 -19.41 -6.71
CA ASP A 48 1.53 -20.37 -5.70
C ASP A 48 0.35 -21.21 -6.21
N PHE A 49 -0.64 -20.60 -6.87
CA PHE A 49 -1.73 -21.32 -7.52
C PHE A 49 -1.24 -22.33 -8.57
N ILE A 50 -0.31 -21.94 -9.44
CA ILE A 50 0.30 -22.86 -10.42
C ILE A 50 0.98 -24.03 -9.71
N TYR A 51 1.69 -23.76 -8.61
CA TYR A 51 2.38 -24.78 -7.83
C TYR A 51 1.42 -25.74 -7.11
N GLN A 52 0.31 -25.22 -6.56
CA GLN A 52 -0.74 -26.01 -5.92
C GLN A 52 -1.44 -26.94 -6.92
N VAL A 53 -1.75 -26.47 -8.14
CA VAL A 53 -2.45 -27.30 -9.14
C VAL A 53 -1.53 -28.35 -9.76
N THR A 54 -0.24 -28.04 -9.97
CA THR A 54 0.69 -28.94 -10.66
C THR A 54 1.47 -29.84 -9.71
N PHE A 55 2.34 -29.25 -8.90
CA PHE A 55 3.30 -29.96 -8.07
C PHE A 55 2.64 -30.65 -6.88
N PHE A 56 1.76 -29.93 -6.17
CA PHE A 56 1.06 -30.52 -5.02
C PHE A 56 0.10 -31.64 -5.46
N SER A 57 -0.65 -31.45 -6.55
CA SER A 57 -1.51 -32.50 -7.11
C SER A 57 -0.72 -33.76 -7.49
N ALA A 58 0.43 -33.61 -8.14
CA ALA A 58 1.30 -34.73 -8.50
C ALA A 58 1.78 -35.52 -7.27
N ILE A 59 2.19 -34.82 -6.21
CA ILE A 59 2.58 -35.45 -4.94
C ILE A 59 1.41 -36.19 -4.29
N VAL A 60 0.21 -35.60 -4.29
CA VAL A 60 -0.99 -36.24 -3.70
C VAL A 60 -1.32 -37.53 -4.45
N VAL A 61 -1.28 -37.52 -5.79
CA VAL A 61 -1.52 -38.73 -6.60
C VAL A 61 -0.44 -39.79 -6.35
N TYR A 62 0.84 -39.38 -6.29
CA TYR A 62 1.95 -40.30 -6.02
C TYR A 62 1.84 -40.93 -4.62
N CYS A 63 1.59 -40.12 -3.59
CA CYS A 63 1.37 -40.60 -2.22
C CYS A 63 0.15 -41.52 -2.16
N GLY A 64 -0.92 -41.17 -2.88
CA GLY A 64 -2.13 -41.99 -3.00
C GLY A 64 -1.87 -43.37 -3.59
N LYS A 65 -1.14 -43.45 -4.71
CA LYS A 65 -0.73 -44.72 -5.32
C LYS A 65 0.11 -45.56 -4.35
N ARG A 66 1.11 -44.94 -3.70
CA ARG A 66 1.95 -45.63 -2.70
C ARG A 66 1.13 -46.17 -1.52
N GLN A 67 0.11 -45.45 -1.08
CA GLN A 67 -0.78 -45.92 0.01
C GLN A 67 -1.60 -47.13 -0.41
N MET A 68 -2.11 -47.14 -1.65
CA MET A 68 -2.82 -48.29 -2.20
C MET A 68 -1.91 -49.52 -2.33
N ASP A 69 -0.66 -49.33 -2.77
CA ASP A 69 0.31 -50.42 -2.90
C ASP A 69 0.68 -51.01 -1.52
N ILE A 70 0.89 -50.15 -0.50
CA ILE A 70 1.17 -50.59 0.88
C ILE A 70 -0.05 -51.28 1.50
N GLY A 71 -1.27 -50.80 1.24
CA GLY A 71 -2.51 -51.41 1.71
C GLY A 71 -2.80 -52.77 1.05
N SER A 72 -2.56 -52.88 -0.25
CA SER A 72 -2.66 -54.14 -1.00
C SER A 72 -1.67 -55.19 -0.47
N ASN A 73 -0.42 -54.79 -0.22
CA ASN A 73 0.61 -55.70 0.30
C ASN A 73 0.31 -56.18 1.75
N LYS A 74 -0.37 -55.36 2.57
CA LYS A 74 -0.86 -55.81 3.90
C LYS A 74 -1.99 -56.84 3.80
N SER A 75 -2.86 -56.75 2.79
CA SER A 75 -3.91 -57.75 2.57
C SER A 75 -3.38 -59.08 2.05
N PHE A 76 -2.25 -59.07 1.33
CA PHE A 76 -1.58 -60.27 0.84
C PHE A 76 -0.61 -60.88 1.88
N GLN A 77 0.00 -60.05 2.74
CA GLN A 77 0.90 -60.50 3.81
C GLN A 77 0.19 -61.16 5.01
N SER A 78 -1.14 -61.11 5.06
CA SER A 78 -1.92 -62.01 5.94
C SER A 78 -2.10 -63.43 5.37
N ARG A 79 -1.56 -63.72 4.17
CA ARG A 79 -1.67 -65.04 3.53
C ARG A 79 -0.35 -65.73 3.22
N ASP A 80 0.79 -65.03 3.20
CA ASP A 80 2.10 -65.67 3.05
C ASP A 80 3.16 -65.01 3.93
N THR A 81 3.21 -65.43 5.20
CA THR A 81 4.41 -65.32 6.01
C THR A 81 5.41 -66.39 5.58
N SER A 82 6.28 -66.06 4.61
CA SER A 82 7.67 -66.56 4.53
C SER A 82 8.38 -66.07 3.27
N PHE A 83 8.90 -64.84 3.26
CA PHE A 83 10.18 -64.62 2.58
C PHE A 83 10.93 -63.40 3.11
N LYS A 84 12.16 -63.69 3.55
CA LYS A 84 13.18 -62.80 4.11
C LYS A 84 13.64 -61.78 3.06
N ARG A 85 13.77 -60.49 3.42
CA ARG A 85 14.66 -59.58 2.67
C ARG A 85 15.40 -58.61 3.58
N MET A 86 16.72 -58.74 3.48
CA MET A 86 17.78 -57.95 4.06
C MET A 86 17.95 -56.59 3.33
N GLU A 87 18.63 -55.69 4.03
CA GLU A 87 18.86 -54.24 3.90
C GLU A 87 19.24 -53.65 2.53
N THR A 88 18.99 -52.34 2.34
CA THR A 88 20.03 -51.27 2.20
C THR A 88 19.42 -49.86 1.98
N SER A 89 20.11 -48.82 2.50
CA SER A 89 19.80 -47.37 2.50
C SER A 89 20.35 -46.66 1.24
N PRO A 90 19.84 -45.46 0.82
CA PRO A 90 20.55 -44.22 1.18
C PRO A 90 19.63 -43.01 1.52
N THR A 91 19.73 -42.62 2.79
CA THR A 91 19.71 -41.32 3.48
C THR A 91 18.93 -40.08 2.96
N GLU A 92 18.88 -39.71 1.67
CA GLU A 92 18.19 -38.47 1.22
C GLU A 92 16.67 -38.66 1.02
N LEU A 93 16.25 -39.89 0.72
CA LEU A 93 14.83 -40.29 0.68
C LEU A 93 14.21 -40.37 2.09
N SER A 94 14.97 -40.03 3.14
CA SER A 94 14.56 -40.13 4.55
C SER A 94 13.65 -38.97 4.96
N ILE A 95 13.97 -37.73 4.57
CA ILE A 95 13.22 -36.54 5.04
C ILE A 95 11.84 -36.48 4.40
N VAL A 96 11.77 -36.65 3.07
CA VAL A 96 10.49 -36.69 2.33
C VAL A 96 9.64 -37.88 2.77
N SER A 97 10.24 -39.05 2.99
CA SER A 97 9.49 -40.22 3.48
C SER A 97 9.08 -40.09 4.96
N LYS A 98 9.84 -39.39 5.81
CA LYS A 98 9.46 -39.08 7.20
C LYS A 98 8.32 -38.06 7.24
N LEU A 99 8.39 -37.00 6.43
CA LEU A 99 7.35 -35.99 6.31
C LEU A 99 6.05 -36.60 5.75
N SER A 100 6.16 -37.41 4.69
CA SER A 100 5.03 -38.14 4.11
C SER A 100 4.44 -39.14 5.11
N ARG A 101 5.25 -39.88 5.89
CA ARG A 101 4.76 -40.78 6.96
C ARG A 101 4.09 -40.03 8.11
N LYS A 102 4.59 -38.85 8.48
CA LYS A 102 4.00 -38.02 9.54
C LYS A 102 2.67 -37.43 9.07
N MET A 103 2.60 -36.93 7.84
CA MET A 103 1.33 -36.51 7.19
C MET A 103 0.34 -37.68 7.04
N LEU A 104 0.83 -38.88 6.72
CA LEU A 104 0.02 -40.11 6.60
C LEU A 104 -0.57 -40.55 7.95
N ALA A 105 0.21 -40.48 9.04
CA ALA A 105 -0.28 -40.80 10.38
C ALA A 105 -1.33 -39.79 10.87
N ILE A 106 -1.21 -38.52 10.49
CA ILE A 106 -2.19 -37.48 10.78
C ILE A 106 -3.48 -37.71 9.94
N ALA A 107 -3.34 -38.04 8.66
CA ALA A 107 -4.49 -38.29 7.77
C ALA A 107 -5.28 -39.55 8.14
N ASN A 108 -4.60 -40.65 8.50
CA ASN A 108 -5.27 -41.91 8.86
C ASN A 108 -5.96 -41.84 10.23
N ASN A 109 -5.35 -41.19 11.23
CA ASN A 109 -6.00 -40.99 12.54
C ASN A 109 -7.22 -40.07 12.46
N ALA A 110 -7.31 -39.21 11.44
CA ALA A 110 -8.46 -38.33 11.26
C ALA A 110 -9.71 -39.05 10.70
N ASN A 111 -9.55 -40.19 10.01
CA ASN A 111 -10.60 -40.74 9.15
C ASN A 111 -11.47 -41.85 9.78
N GLU A 112 -10.93 -42.75 10.61
CA GLU A 112 -11.73 -43.92 11.05
C GLU A 112 -12.38 -43.77 12.44
N GLY A 113 -11.74 -43.11 13.41
CA GLY A 113 -12.32 -42.91 14.76
C GLY A 113 -13.13 -41.61 14.90
N ASN A 114 -12.68 -40.54 14.25
CA ASN A 114 -13.21 -39.19 14.47
C ASN A 114 -14.38 -38.80 13.53
N GLN A 115 -14.53 -39.48 12.39
CA GLN A 115 -15.50 -39.10 11.35
C GLN A 115 -16.95 -39.46 11.71
N LYS A 116 -17.16 -40.54 12.48
CA LYS A 116 -18.49 -41.00 12.89
C LYS A 116 -19.07 -40.14 14.03
N GLU A 117 -18.23 -39.74 14.98
CA GLU A 117 -18.59 -38.82 16.08
C GLU A 117 -18.79 -37.38 15.58
N ARG A 118 -17.91 -36.90 14.68
CA ARG A 118 -18.06 -35.59 14.02
C ARG A 118 -19.31 -35.48 13.15
N ARG A 119 -19.75 -36.55 12.50
CA ARG A 119 -21.01 -36.54 11.73
C ARG A 119 -22.21 -36.27 12.63
N GLY A 120 -22.28 -36.89 13.80
CA GLY A 120 -23.34 -36.67 14.78
C GLY A 120 -23.32 -35.25 15.36
N ALA A 121 -22.13 -34.77 15.77
CA ALA A 121 -21.98 -33.41 16.31
C ALA A 121 -22.25 -32.32 15.25
N LEU A 122 -21.79 -32.52 14.00
CA LEU A 122 -22.02 -31.57 12.92
C LEU A 122 -23.50 -31.54 12.51
N LEU A 123 -24.17 -32.70 12.42
CA LEU A 123 -25.61 -32.75 12.13
C LEU A 123 -26.41 -32.08 13.25
N HIS A 124 -26.09 -32.37 14.51
CA HIS A 124 -26.72 -31.69 15.64
C HIS A 124 -26.49 -30.17 15.61
N PHE A 125 -25.27 -29.73 15.30
CA PHE A 125 -24.95 -28.31 15.15
C PHE A 125 -25.73 -27.66 14.00
N VAL A 126 -25.85 -28.32 12.86
CA VAL A 126 -26.62 -27.84 11.70
C VAL A 126 -28.11 -27.76 12.04
N ASP A 127 -28.66 -28.77 12.69
CA ASP A 127 -30.07 -28.79 13.12
C ASP A 127 -30.35 -27.68 14.14
N TRP A 128 -29.42 -27.45 15.07
CA TRP A 128 -29.47 -26.34 16.02
C TRP A 128 -29.41 -24.97 15.34
N LEU A 129 -28.53 -24.81 14.34
CA LEU A 129 -28.37 -23.58 13.57
C LEU A 129 -29.60 -23.28 12.70
N HIS A 130 -30.26 -24.31 12.17
CA HIS A 130 -31.43 -24.17 11.31
C HIS A 130 -32.74 -23.89 12.08
N PHE A 131 -32.69 -23.92 13.41
CA PHE A 131 -33.81 -23.57 14.27
C PHE A 131 -34.17 -22.08 14.12
N LYS A 132 -35.44 -21.77 13.79
CA LYS A 132 -35.91 -20.42 13.42
C LYS A 132 -35.49 -19.30 14.40
N PRO A 133 -35.64 -19.44 15.74
CA PRO A 133 -35.23 -18.37 16.66
C PRO A 133 -33.71 -18.22 16.75
N VAL A 134 -32.93 -19.31 16.66
CA VAL A 134 -31.45 -19.26 16.65
C VAL A 134 -30.96 -18.53 15.41
N ARG A 135 -31.58 -18.80 14.25
CA ARG A 135 -31.28 -18.07 13.01
C ARG A 135 -31.56 -16.57 13.14
N VAL A 136 -32.70 -16.18 13.69
CA VAL A 136 -33.03 -14.76 13.90
C VAL A 136 -32.05 -14.10 14.87
N MET A 137 -31.70 -14.80 15.96
CA MET A 137 -30.71 -14.31 16.93
C MET A 137 -29.34 -14.07 16.27
N ILE A 138 -28.84 -15.02 15.49
CA ILE A 138 -27.53 -14.89 14.81
C ILE A 138 -27.55 -13.74 13.80
N LEU A 139 -28.62 -13.61 13.01
CA LEU A 139 -28.77 -12.49 12.09
C LEU A 139 -28.81 -11.15 12.82
N SER A 140 -29.51 -11.08 13.97
CA SER A 140 -29.55 -9.86 14.79
C SER A 140 -28.17 -9.51 15.35
N LEU A 141 -27.41 -10.49 15.82
CA LEU A 141 -26.05 -10.30 16.33
C LEU A 141 -25.12 -9.81 15.22
N PHE A 142 -25.22 -10.39 14.02
CA PHE A 142 -24.43 -9.98 12.87
C PHE A 142 -24.75 -8.52 12.47
N PHE A 143 -26.03 -8.13 12.52
CA PHE A 143 -26.45 -6.75 12.25
C PHE A 143 -25.88 -5.78 13.31
N VAL A 144 -26.01 -6.11 14.60
CA VAL A 144 -25.43 -5.31 15.68
C VAL A 144 -23.91 -5.19 15.53
N HIS A 145 -23.23 -6.27 15.16
CA HIS A 145 -21.78 -6.27 14.93
C HIS A 145 -21.38 -5.36 13.76
N ILE A 146 -22.12 -5.39 12.65
CA ILE A 146 -21.90 -4.48 11.52
C ILE A 146 -22.11 -3.03 11.96
N CYS A 147 -23.22 -2.72 12.62
CA CYS A 147 -23.50 -1.36 13.10
C CYS A 147 -22.41 -0.84 14.06
N ALA A 148 -21.97 -1.67 15.00
CA ALA A 148 -20.90 -1.31 15.93
C ALA A 148 -19.57 -1.10 15.19
N SER A 149 -19.21 -1.99 14.26
CA SER A 149 -17.97 -1.87 13.48
C SER A 149 -17.98 -0.63 12.58
N THR A 150 -19.10 -0.31 11.95
CA THR A 150 -19.26 0.93 11.17
C THR A 150 -19.14 2.15 12.06
N TYR A 151 -19.74 2.15 13.25
CA TYR A 151 -19.60 3.25 14.21
C TYR A 151 -18.14 3.44 14.66
N LEU A 152 -17.44 2.36 15.00
CA LEU A 152 -16.02 2.43 15.37
C LEU A 152 -15.15 2.91 14.21
N CYS A 153 -15.47 2.55 12.97
CA CYS A 153 -14.76 3.04 11.79
C CYS A 153 -14.84 4.56 11.66
N THR A 154 -15.96 5.19 12.06
CA THR A 154 -16.07 6.66 12.05
C THR A 154 -15.23 7.37 13.12
N GLN A 155 -14.79 6.66 14.16
CA GLN A 155 -13.93 7.23 15.21
C GLN A 155 -12.44 6.98 14.98
N VAL A 156 -12.06 6.28 13.91
CA VAL A 156 -10.64 6.03 13.63
C VAL A 156 -9.99 7.32 13.18
N ASN A 157 -8.97 7.76 13.93
CA ASN A 157 -8.23 8.97 13.56
C ASN A 157 -7.23 8.63 12.45
N THR A 158 -7.12 9.49 11.44
CA THR A 158 -6.23 9.28 10.27
C THR A 158 -4.83 9.88 10.46
N ASP A 159 -4.55 10.45 11.62
CA ASP A 159 -3.28 11.11 11.89
C ASP A 159 -2.11 10.13 11.89
N PHE A 160 -1.07 10.46 11.13
CA PHE A 160 0.14 9.66 11.03
C PHE A 160 1.10 10.03 12.16
N ASP A 161 1.20 9.17 13.17
CA ASP A 161 2.15 9.36 14.25
C ASP A 161 3.51 8.73 13.91
N MET A 162 4.52 9.57 13.69
CA MET A 162 5.89 9.15 13.40
C MET A 162 6.50 8.33 14.54
N GLU A 163 6.03 8.47 15.78
CA GLU A 163 6.53 7.67 16.92
C GLU A 163 6.31 6.17 16.72
N ASN A 164 5.23 5.78 16.03
CA ASN A 164 4.88 4.37 15.78
C ASN A 164 5.80 3.67 14.77
N LEU A 165 6.56 4.43 13.97
CA LEU A 165 7.58 3.88 13.07
C LEU A 165 8.82 3.41 13.83
N TYR A 166 9.06 3.97 15.02
CA TYR A 166 10.24 3.68 15.81
C TYR A 166 9.97 2.58 16.84
N LEU A 167 11.02 1.83 17.19
CA LEU A 167 10.96 0.87 18.29
C LEU A 167 10.65 1.61 19.60
N LYS A 168 9.76 1.04 20.44
CA LYS A 168 9.23 1.64 21.70
C LYS A 168 10.27 2.06 22.76
N ARG A 169 11.57 1.92 22.50
CA ARG A 169 12.69 2.33 23.37
C ARG A 169 13.87 2.95 22.60
N SER A 170 13.66 3.28 21.33
CA SER A 170 14.69 3.93 20.54
C SER A 170 14.88 5.37 21.02
N PRO A 171 16.11 5.90 21.15
CA PRO A 171 16.32 7.32 21.43
C PRO A 171 15.68 8.23 20.36
N LEU A 172 15.39 7.69 19.17
CA LEU A 172 14.69 8.40 18.10
C LEU A 172 13.23 8.73 18.44
N THR A 173 12.56 7.97 19.31
CA THR A 173 11.17 8.30 19.70
C THR A 173 11.10 9.63 20.44
N GLU A 174 12.07 9.88 21.32
CA GLU A 174 12.12 11.10 22.13
C GLU A 174 12.46 12.33 21.26
N ILE A 175 13.37 12.15 20.29
CA ILE A 175 13.72 13.19 19.32
C ILE A 175 12.52 13.48 18.40
N SER A 176 11.88 12.43 17.87
CA SER A 176 10.69 12.56 17.01
C SER A 176 9.57 13.31 17.72
N ARG A 177 9.28 12.95 18.98
CA ARG A 177 8.26 13.62 19.79
C ARG A 177 8.54 15.11 19.95
N LYS A 178 9.79 15.45 20.32
CA LYS A 178 10.18 16.86 20.49
C LYS A 178 10.13 17.61 19.17
N MET A 179 10.52 16.98 18.07
CA MET A 179 10.45 17.58 16.74
C MET A 179 9.00 17.79 16.30
N GLN A 180 8.11 16.81 16.47
CA GLN A 180 6.68 16.95 16.13
C GLN A 180 6.00 18.02 16.96
N LYS A 181 6.26 18.02 18.28
CA LYS A 181 5.60 18.95 19.21
C LYS A 181 6.11 20.39 19.12
N PHE A 182 7.42 20.59 18.94
CA PHE A 182 7.98 21.94 18.98
C PHE A 182 8.31 22.48 17.59
N VAL A 183 8.88 21.66 16.71
CA VAL A 183 9.35 22.15 15.40
C VAL A 183 8.21 22.21 14.39
N LEU A 184 7.44 21.12 14.25
CA LEU A 184 6.36 21.07 13.25
C LEU A 184 5.14 21.91 13.62
N GLU A 185 4.86 22.10 14.91
CA GLU A 185 3.76 22.98 15.38
C GLU A 185 4.12 24.47 15.27
N GLU A 186 5.37 24.87 15.53
CA GLU A 186 5.76 26.29 15.54
C GLU A 186 6.33 26.80 14.21
N SER A 187 7.05 25.97 13.43
CA SER A 187 7.78 26.45 12.26
C SER A 187 7.85 25.40 11.15
N PHE A 188 6.89 25.50 10.22
CA PHE A 188 6.96 24.79 8.95
C PHE A 188 7.02 25.81 7.81
N VAL A 189 8.18 25.90 7.14
CA VAL A 189 8.36 26.79 6.00
C VAL A 189 7.72 26.15 4.77
N VAL A 190 6.68 26.79 4.23
CA VAL A 190 6.03 26.38 2.98
C VAL A 190 6.57 27.25 1.85
N ASN A 191 7.14 26.60 0.83
CA ASN A 191 7.56 27.29 -0.38
C ASN A 191 6.43 27.21 -1.41
N PHE A 192 5.93 28.37 -1.83
CA PHE A 192 4.97 28.48 -2.92
C PHE A 192 5.72 28.78 -4.23
N ALA A 193 5.50 27.96 -5.24
CA ALA A 193 6.03 28.18 -6.58
C ALA A 193 4.86 28.38 -7.55
N LEU A 194 5.04 29.33 -8.48
CA LEU A 194 4.07 29.59 -9.54
C LEU A 194 4.53 28.88 -10.81
N GLU A 195 3.65 28.08 -11.40
CA GLU A 195 3.93 27.35 -12.64
C GLU A 195 4.18 28.29 -13.82
N SER A 196 3.53 29.46 -13.84
CA SER A 196 3.72 30.49 -14.87
C SER A 196 3.73 31.86 -14.22
N MET A 197 4.81 32.61 -14.44
CA MET A 197 4.94 33.93 -13.85
C MET A 197 4.09 34.94 -14.60
N PRO A 198 3.21 35.69 -13.91
CA PRO A 198 2.46 36.76 -14.55
C PRO A 198 3.39 37.89 -15.02
N SER A 199 2.98 38.62 -16.05
CA SER A 199 3.68 39.86 -16.42
C SER A 199 3.35 40.92 -15.37
N PHE A 200 4.37 41.39 -14.65
CA PHE A 200 4.23 42.48 -13.68
C PHE A 200 4.29 43.87 -14.32
N GLU A 201 4.38 43.94 -15.65
CA GLU A 201 4.26 45.18 -16.40
C GLU A 201 2.91 45.86 -16.15
N ASP A 202 1.83 45.08 -16.07
CA ASP A 202 0.49 45.60 -15.81
C ASP A 202 0.27 45.82 -14.30
N PRO A 203 -0.04 47.06 -13.86
CA PRO A 203 -0.38 47.35 -12.46
C PRO A 203 -1.57 46.55 -11.94
N ALA A 204 -2.57 46.22 -12.77
CA ALA A 204 -3.72 45.43 -12.35
C ALA A 204 -3.33 43.98 -11.99
N VAL A 205 -2.31 43.44 -12.67
CA VAL A 205 -1.79 42.10 -12.40
C VAL A 205 -0.96 42.09 -11.12
N ARG A 206 -0.18 43.15 -10.86
CA ARG A 206 0.54 43.35 -9.58
C ARG A 206 -0.42 43.42 -8.39
N GLU A 207 -1.52 44.16 -8.52
CA GLU A 207 -2.53 44.27 -7.46
C GLU A 207 -3.20 42.91 -7.17
N ARG A 208 -3.56 42.16 -8.20
CA ARG A 208 -4.11 40.79 -8.04
C ARG A 208 -3.12 39.84 -7.38
N PHE A 209 -1.84 39.95 -7.76
CA PHE A 209 -0.78 39.16 -7.14
C PHE A 209 -0.62 39.51 -5.66
N ALA A 210 -0.61 40.79 -5.32
CA ALA A 210 -0.56 41.25 -3.93
C ALA A 210 -1.76 40.78 -3.11
N MET A 211 -2.97 40.80 -3.69
CA MET A 211 -4.17 40.24 -3.05
C MET A 211 -4.04 38.75 -2.76
N MET A 212 -3.55 37.96 -3.74
CA MET A 212 -3.30 36.52 -3.53
C MET A 212 -2.30 36.27 -2.40
N ILE A 213 -1.20 37.05 -2.34
CA ILE A 213 -0.20 36.93 -1.27
C ILE A 213 -0.82 37.32 0.08
N HIS A 214 -1.59 38.40 0.14
CA HIS A 214 -2.29 38.81 1.34
C HIS A 214 -3.24 37.72 1.86
N ASP A 215 -3.96 37.05 0.96
CA ASP A 215 -4.85 35.93 1.33
C ASP A 215 -4.06 34.73 1.86
N LEU A 216 -2.89 34.43 1.29
CA LEU A 216 -1.97 33.39 1.78
C LEU A 216 -1.38 33.74 3.15
N GLU A 217 -1.01 35.00 3.37
CA GLU A 217 -0.46 35.52 4.62
C GLU A 217 -1.47 35.49 5.78
N ASN A 218 -2.76 35.63 5.46
CA ASN A 218 -3.86 35.71 6.43
C ASN A 218 -4.71 34.44 6.51
N ILE A 219 -4.19 33.28 6.09
CA ILE A 219 -4.89 32.01 6.27
C ILE A 219 -5.15 31.78 7.77
N PRO A 220 -6.41 31.58 8.20
CA PRO A 220 -6.74 31.42 9.60
C PRO A 220 -6.00 30.21 10.19
N LEU A 221 -5.54 30.34 11.44
CA LEU A 221 -4.80 29.34 12.20
C LEU A 221 -3.33 29.09 11.80
N PHE A 222 -2.91 29.44 10.58
CA PHE A 222 -1.59 29.07 10.05
C PHE A 222 -0.76 30.25 9.52
N GLY A 223 -1.37 31.42 9.27
CA GLY A 223 -0.71 32.61 8.77
C GLY A 223 0.14 33.32 9.83
N MET A 224 1.42 33.53 9.56
CA MET A 224 2.32 34.39 10.35
C MET A 224 2.23 35.88 9.93
N GLY A 225 1.38 36.19 8.95
CA GLY A 225 1.24 37.51 8.34
C GLY A 225 2.45 37.91 7.50
N GLU A 226 2.48 39.18 7.09
CA GLU A 226 3.50 39.73 6.20
C GLU A 226 4.95 39.52 6.65
N LYS A 227 5.20 39.52 7.96
CA LYS A 227 6.56 39.36 8.51
C LYS A 227 7.12 37.94 8.34
N GLY A 228 6.26 36.94 8.12
CA GLY A 228 6.64 35.55 7.92
C GLY A 228 6.94 35.18 6.47
N THR A 229 6.68 36.09 5.51
CA THR A 229 6.76 35.80 4.08
C THR A 229 7.98 36.45 3.46
N THR A 230 8.86 35.63 2.89
CA THR A 230 9.98 36.10 2.06
C THR A 230 9.53 36.11 0.60
N LEU A 231 9.42 37.30 0.00
CA LEU A 231 8.94 37.47 -1.37
C LEU A 231 9.79 38.47 -2.14
N TRP A 232 10.35 38.01 -3.27
CA TRP A 232 11.26 38.80 -4.10
C TRP A 232 10.61 40.08 -4.67
N THR A 233 9.30 40.07 -4.94
CA THR A 233 8.62 41.27 -5.49
C THR A 233 8.57 42.40 -4.47
N LYS A 234 8.38 42.12 -3.18
CA LYS A 234 8.41 43.12 -2.10
C LYS A 234 9.81 43.70 -1.92
N GLU A 235 10.84 42.86 -1.96
CA GLU A 235 12.24 43.31 -1.90
C GLU A 235 12.62 44.16 -3.12
N TYR A 236 12.12 43.78 -4.30
CA TYR A 236 12.34 44.52 -5.53
C TYR A 236 11.62 45.88 -5.51
N GLU A 237 10.37 45.95 -5.07
CA GLU A 237 9.64 47.22 -4.86
C GLU A 237 10.36 48.12 -3.86
N LEU A 238 10.83 47.56 -2.74
CA LEU A 238 11.59 48.30 -1.75
C LEU A 238 12.88 48.86 -2.35
N ALA A 239 13.61 48.05 -3.11
CA ALA A 239 14.80 48.51 -3.82
C ALA A 239 14.48 49.63 -4.80
N ILE A 240 13.46 49.48 -5.65
CA ILE A 240 13.02 50.52 -6.59
C ILE A 240 12.68 51.82 -5.85
N SER A 241 11.90 51.73 -4.76
CA SER A 241 11.51 52.89 -3.96
C SER A 241 12.71 53.62 -3.31
N PHE A 242 13.79 52.88 -3.03
CA PHE A 242 15.00 53.41 -2.44
C PHE A 242 15.92 54.07 -3.48
N TRP A 243 16.03 53.49 -4.69
CA TRP A 243 16.95 53.96 -5.74
C TRP A 243 16.35 55.03 -6.66
N GLY A 244 15.02 55.14 -6.79
CA GLY A 244 14.31 56.27 -7.41
C GLY A 244 14.11 56.21 -8.93
N GLU A 245 12.83 56.42 -9.32
CA GLU A 245 12.28 56.91 -10.61
C GLU A 245 12.90 56.40 -11.94
N ASP A 246 12.59 55.16 -12.32
CA ASP A 246 12.42 54.81 -13.73
C ASP A 246 11.11 53.99 -13.87
N ASP A 247 10.11 54.58 -14.54
CA ASP A 247 8.78 53.99 -14.77
C ASP A 247 8.82 52.69 -15.61
N GLY A 248 10.01 52.29 -16.07
CA GLY A 248 10.29 51.10 -16.88
C GLY A 248 10.79 49.87 -16.13
N LEU A 249 11.07 49.93 -14.82
CA LEU A 249 11.80 48.87 -14.11
C LEU A 249 11.10 47.49 -14.10
N TRP A 250 9.78 47.46 -14.24
CA TRP A 250 8.99 46.21 -14.35
C TRP A 250 8.93 45.63 -15.76
N GLN A 251 9.52 46.32 -16.74
CA GLN A 251 9.63 45.81 -18.09
C GLN A 251 10.49 44.55 -18.10
N PRO A 252 10.09 43.50 -18.84
CA PRO A 252 10.82 42.24 -18.89
C PRO A 252 12.31 42.41 -19.26
N GLU A 253 12.63 43.38 -20.11
CA GLU A 253 14.00 43.66 -20.57
C GLU A 253 14.88 44.25 -19.45
N GLU A 254 14.32 45.18 -18.67
CA GLU A 254 15.02 45.86 -17.59
C GLU A 254 15.15 44.98 -16.36
N LEU A 255 14.11 44.21 -16.03
CA LEU A 255 14.16 43.19 -14.99
C LEU A 255 15.23 42.13 -15.32
N LEU A 256 15.36 41.74 -16.59
CA LEU A 256 16.39 40.80 -17.04
C LEU A 256 17.79 41.40 -17.00
N LYS A 257 17.93 42.69 -17.33
CA LYS A 257 19.20 43.42 -17.25
C LYS A 257 19.67 43.50 -15.80
N ASN A 258 18.82 43.98 -14.90
CA ASN A 258 19.10 44.06 -13.46
C ASN A 258 19.47 42.69 -12.91
N TYR A 259 18.69 41.65 -13.23
CA TYR A 259 18.96 40.29 -12.78
C TYR A 259 20.33 39.76 -13.23
N LYS A 260 20.74 40.07 -14.47
CA LYS A 260 22.08 39.70 -15.01
C LYS A 260 23.20 40.49 -14.34
N GLU A 261 22.98 41.77 -14.05
CA GLU A 261 23.96 42.67 -13.45
C GLU A 261 24.27 42.30 -11.99
N TYR A 262 23.28 41.83 -11.24
CA TYR A 262 23.44 41.30 -9.89
C TYR A 262 24.00 39.87 -9.83
N GLY A 263 24.32 39.24 -10.97
CA GLY A 263 25.04 37.97 -11.02
C GLY A 263 24.27 36.74 -10.54
N LEU A 264 22.93 36.77 -10.54
CA LEU A 264 22.12 35.60 -10.16
C LEU A 264 22.25 34.46 -11.18
N ASP A 265 22.29 33.22 -10.68
CA ASP A 265 22.58 32.02 -11.48
C ASP A 265 21.50 31.80 -12.56
N ARG A 266 21.91 31.55 -13.80
CA ARG A 266 21.00 31.45 -14.97
C ARG A 266 20.06 30.24 -14.92
N LYS A 267 20.31 29.31 -14.00
CA LYS A 267 19.47 28.12 -13.77
C LYS A 267 18.06 28.46 -13.30
N PHE A 268 17.87 29.67 -12.77
CA PHE A 268 16.59 30.16 -12.23
C PHE A 268 15.82 31.03 -13.23
N ILE A 269 16.17 31.01 -14.52
CA ILE A 269 15.47 31.75 -15.56
C ILE A 269 15.15 30.81 -16.72
N THR A 270 13.87 30.64 -17.02
CA THR A 270 13.42 29.97 -18.24
C THR A 270 12.81 31.00 -19.19
N THR A 271 13.54 31.37 -20.24
CA THR A 271 13.04 32.30 -21.25
C THR A 271 12.22 31.56 -22.32
N THR A 272 10.91 31.71 -22.30
CA THR A 272 10.01 31.21 -23.35
C THR A 272 9.80 32.29 -24.42
N TYR A 273 10.09 31.98 -25.68
CA TYR A 273 9.80 32.87 -26.81
C TYR A 273 8.32 32.76 -27.20
N VAL A 274 7.51 33.78 -26.90
CA VAL A 274 6.13 33.88 -27.38
C VAL A 274 6.11 34.75 -28.64
N PRO A 275 5.79 34.20 -29.83
CA PRO A 275 5.78 34.97 -31.07
C PRO A 275 4.45 35.70 -31.21
N LEU A 276 4.24 36.76 -30.43
CA LEU A 276 3.12 37.68 -30.64
C LEU A 276 3.64 39.11 -30.73
N ARG A 277 3.70 39.57 -31.98
CA ARG A 277 3.66 40.99 -32.37
C ARG A 277 4.79 41.87 -31.78
N GLY A 278 6.02 41.60 -32.19
CA GLY A 278 7.09 42.61 -32.24
C GLY A 278 7.72 43.05 -30.91
N SER A 279 7.32 42.49 -29.77
CA SER A 279 7.88 42.80 -28.45
C SER A 279 8.35 41.52 -27.77
N SER A 280 9.60 41.50 -27.31
CA SER A 280 10.20 40.33 -26.64
C SER A 280 9.79 40.31 -25.17
N ILE A 281 8.91 39.39 -24.77
CA ILE A 281 8.52 39.24 -23.35
C ILE A 281 9.33 38.10 -22.75
N ALA A 282 10.26 38.42 -21.85
CA ALA A 282 10.94 37.43 -21.02
C ALA A 282 10.04 37.06 -19.83
N GLN A 283 9.61 35.80 -19.74
CA GLN A 283 8.92 35.27 -18.56
C GLN A 283 9.96 34.80 -17.52
N PHE A 284 9.77 35.19 -16.26
CA PHE A 284 10.68 34.88 -15.16
C PHE A 284 10.16 33.70 -14.34
N LEU A 285 10.64 32.49 -14.62
CA LEU A 285 10.34 31.32 -13.79
C LEU A 285 11.44 31.10 -12.76
N PHE A 286 11.22 31.57 -11.54
CA PHE A 286 12.05 31.22 -10.39
C PHE A 286 11.79 29.76 -10.01
N SER A 287 12.70 28.86 -10.37
CA SER A 287 12.72 27.50 -9.82
C SER A 287 13.37 27.55 -8.44
N GLY A 288 12.63 27.22 -7.39
CA GLY A 288 13.24 26.77 -6.13
C GLY A 288 13.89 25.40 -6.32
#